data_AF-A0A9R1W8Q1-F1
#
_entry.id   AF-A0A9R1W8Q1-F1
#
_cell.length_a   1.000
_cell.length_b   1.000
_cell.length_c   1.000
_cell.angle_alpha   90.00
_cell.angle_beta   90.00
_cell.angle_gamma   90.00
#
_symmetry.space_group_name_H-M   'P 1'
#
loop_
_entity.id
_entity.type
_entity.pdbx_description
1 polymer ?
#
loop_
_entity_poly.entity_id
_entity_poly.type
_entity_poly.pdbx_seq_one_letter_code
_entity_poly.pdbx_strand_id
1 'polypeptide(L)'
;MDCKPTNFLGRDDLVAAMTWLTHTEKKFHTSKCAEKDKVDYATNLLTRVAHYWWDIINSTLGEELASMLTWEKFKVGLRTLIHEFIWDSKYTTFRQVVDAARDSEIELRHQEQEKERVGNRETIG
;
A
#
# COMPACT_ATOMS: atom_id res chain seq x y z
N MET A 1 6.77 -28.79 7.45
CA MET A 1 6.27 -27.47 7.89
C MET A 1 7.16 -26.42 7.23
N ASP A 2 6.68 -25.76 6.19
CA ASP A 2 7.45 -24.74 5.47
C ASP A 2 7.29 -23.38 6.17
N CYS A 3 8.19 -23.09 7.10
CA CYS A 3 8.34 -21.77 7.72
C CYS A 3 9.19 -20.87 6.83
N LYS A 4 8.78 -20.65 5.57
CA LYS A 4 9.42 -19.58 4.77
C LYS A 4 8.92 -18.23 5.29
N PRO A 5 9.83 -17.32 5.69
CA PRO A 5 9.43 -15.96 6.02
C PRO A 5 8.79 -15.31 4.79
N THR A 6 7.63 -14.69 4.95
CA THR A 6 7.00 -13.92 3.88
C THR A 6 7.80 -12.63 3.73
N ASN A 7 8.69 -12.58 2.75
CA ASN A 7 9.43 -11.36 2.41
C ASN A 7 8.45 -10.29 1.91
N PHE A 8 8.63 -9.03 2.31
CA PHE A 8 7.85 -7.91 1.80
C PHE A 8 8.66 -7.15 0.75
N LEU A 9 8.12 -7.02 -0.47
CA LEU A 9 8.85 -6.46 -1.61
C LEU A 9 8.74 -4.92 -1.72
N GLY A 10 7.76 -4.33 -1.03
CA GLY A 10 7.45 -2.90 -1.12
C GLY A 10 6.84 -2.46 -2.46
N ARG A 11 6.37 -3.40 -3.29
CA ARG A 11 5.55 -3.14 -4.49
C ARG A 11 4.13 -3.70 -4.39
N ASP A 12 3.81 -4.31 -3.25
CA ASP A 12 2.50 -4.92 -3.02
C ASP A 12 1.50 -3.83 -2.58
N ASP A 13 0.21 -4.04 -2.86
CA ASP A 13 -0.83 -3.09 -2.46
C ASP A 13 -0.93 -2.95 -0.92
N LEU A 14 -1.70 -1.95 -0.46
CA LEU A 14 -1.88 -1.69 0.98
C LEU A 14 -2.36 -2.93 1.73
N VAL A 15 -3.16 -3.81 1.08
CA VAL A 15 -3.68 -5.02 1.69
C VAL A 15 -2.56 -6.02 1.96
N ALA A 16 -1.64 -6.20 1.02
CA ALA A 16 -0.48 -7.06 1.20
C ALA A 16 0.48 -6.55 2.28
N ALA A 17 0.73 -5.24 2.35
CA ALA A 17 1.54 -4.67 3.41
C ALA A 17 0.91 -4.83 4.81
N MET A 18 -0.40 -4.60 4.92
CA MET A 18 -1.14 -4.82 6.17
C MET A 18 -1.16 -6.31 6.54
N THR A 19 -1.35 -7.19 5.56
CA THR A 19 -1.28 -8.65 5.75
C THR A 19 0.10 -9.09 6.23
N TRP A 20 1.17 -8.50 5.69
CA TRP A 20 2.53 -8.75 6.14
C TRP A 20 2.74 -8.29 7.59
N LEU A 21 2.31 -7.07 7.94
CA LEU A 21 2.38 -6.57 9.31
C LEU A 21 1.68 -7.51 10.30
N THR A 22 0.46 -7.95 10.00
CA THR A 22 -0.29 -8.88 10.85
C THR A 22 0.41 -10.24 10.99
N HIS A 23 0.97 -10.78 9.90
CA HIS A 23 1.73 -12.03 9.98
C HIS A 23 2.99 -11.89 10.82
N THR A 24 3.72 -10.79 10.68
CA THR A 24 4.93 -10.49 11.45
C THR A 24 4.60 -10.31 12.94
N GLU A 25 3.50 -9.63 13.28
CA GLU A 25 3.02 -9.52 14.67
C GLU A 25 2.64 -10.87 15.28
N LYS A 26 1.97 -11.73 14.51
CA LYS A 26 1.70 -13.11 14.93
C LYS A 26 2.99 -13.86 15.21
N LYS A 27 4.02 -13.68 14.36
CA LYS A 27 5.34 -14.29 14.59
C LYS A 27 5.97 -13.78 15.88
N PHE A 28 5.96 -12.47 16.15
CA PHE A 28 6.44 -11.92 17.42
C PHE A 28 5.77 -12.54 18.63
N HIS A 29 4.45 -12.68 18.58
CA HIS A 29 3.70 -13.29 19.67
C HIS A 29 4.10 -14.76 19.86
N THR A 30 4.13 -15.54 18.78
CA THR A 30 4.46 -16.98 18.86
C THR A 30 5.91 -17.25 19.27
N SER A 31 6.85 -16.38 18.89
CA SER A 31 8.28 -16.52 19.25
C SER A 31 8.64 -15.84 20.57
N LYS A 32 7.71 -15.12 21.20
CA LYS A 32 7.96 -14.26 22.36
C LYS A 32 9.07 -13.22 22.09
N CYS A 33 9.07 -12.63 20.90
CA CYS A 33 10.02 -11.61 20.50
C CYS A 33 9.93 -10.38 21.42
N ALA A 34 11.07 -9.97 21.98
CA ALA A 34 11.13 -8.79 22.85
C ALA A 34 10.92 -7.51 22.05
N GLU A 35 10.33 -6.48 22.68
CA GLU A 35 9.97 -5.23 21.99
C GLU A 35 11.16 -4.59 21.26
N LYS A 36 12.33 -4.59 21.90
CA LYS A 36 13.58 -4.05 21.34
C LYS A 36 14.10 -4.78 20.09
N ASP A 37 13.70 -6.03 19.88
CA ASP A 37 14.19 -6.86 18.78
C ASP A 37 13.20 -6.91 17.60
N LYS A 38 11.99 -6.34 17.75
CA LYS A 38 10.92 -6.43 16.75
C LYS A 38 11.24 -5.71 15.45
N VAL A 39 11.78 -4.49 15.55
CA VAL A 39 12.12 -3.69 14.36
C VAL A 39 13.23 -4.38 13.58
N ASP A 40 14.32 -4.79 14.24
CA ASP A 40 15.41 -5.54 13.61
C ASP A 40 14.94 -6.85 12.97
N TYR A 41 14.07 -7.60 13.65
CA TYR A 41 13.48 -8.79 13.06
C TYR A 41 12.71 -8.47 11.77
N ALA A 42 11.87 -7.43 11.79
CA ALA A 42 11.03 -7.06 10.67
C ALA A 42 11.83 -6.50 9.49
N THR A 43 12.87 -5.70 9.75
CA THR A 43 13.70 -5.08 8.72
C THR A 43 14.53 -6.12 7.97
N ASN A 44 14.97 -7.17 8.65
CA ASN A 44 15.61 -8.35 8.04
C ASN A 44 14.69 -9.13 7.07
N LEU A 45 13.37 -8.91 7.12
CA LEU A 45 12.38 -9.51 6.21
C LEU A 45 11.97 -8.58 5.07
N LEU A 46 12.46 -7.34 5.06
CA LEU A 46 12.23 -6.39 3.98
C LEU A 46 13.14 -6.73 2.81
N THR A 47 12.61 -6.58 1.59
CA THR A 47 13.37 -6.80 0.37
C THR A 47 13.07 -5.69 -0.64
N ARG A 48 13.99 -5.48 -1.59
CA ARG A 48 13.82 -4.56 -2.73
C ARG A 48 13.41 -3.15 -2.30
N VAL A 49 12.20 -2.70 -2.66
CA VAL A 49 11.76 -1.31 -2.44
C VAL A 49 11.55 -1.04 -0.95
N ALA A 50 11.05 -2.02 -0.21
CA ALA A 50 10.85 -1.87 1.23
C ALA A 50 12.19 -1.81 1.99
N HIS A 51 13.19 -2.57 1.55
CA HIS A 51 14.54 -2.49 2.12
C HIS A 51 15.16 -1.12 1.84
N TYR A 52 15.08 -0.64 0.59
CA TYR A 52 15.60 0.68 0.22
C TYR A 52 14.96 1.82 1.02
N TRP A 53 13.65 1.75 1.28
CA TRP A 53 12.98 2.69 2.17
C TRP A 53 13.58 2.65 3.59
N TRP A 54 13.76 1.46 4.15
CA TRP A 54 14.35 1.32 5.47
C TRP A 54 15.77 1.86 5.53
N ASP A 55 16.59 1.65 4.49
CA ASP A 55 17.94 2.21 4.40
C ASP A 55 17.93 3.75 4.46
N ILE A 56 16.98 4.40 3.78
CA ILE A 56 16.81 5.86 3.84
C ILE A 56 16.43 6.32 5.25
N ILE A 57 15.46 5.66 5.87
CA ILE A 57 15.01 5.97 7.24
C ILE A 57 16.16 5.79 8.23
N ASN A 58 16.88 4.66 8.15
CA ASN A 58 18.01 4.35 9.01
C ASN A 58 19.15 5.36 8.81
N SER A 59 19.44 5.76 7.57
CA SER A 59 20.44 6.78 7.27
C SER A 59 20.04 8.18 7.76
N THR A 60 18.74 8.50 7.76
CA THR A 60 18.23 9.82 8.15
C THR A 60 18.14 9.96 9.68
N LEU A 61 17.72 8.89 10.36
CA LEU A 61 17.66 8.87 11.83
C LEU A 61 19.04 8.66 12.46
N GLY A 62 19.94 7.96 11.76
CA GLY A 62 21.18 7.45 12.34
C GLY A 62 20.94 6.17 13.15
N GLU A 63 21.98 5.32 13.22
CA GLU A 63 21.90 3.96 13.79
C GLU A 63 21.37 3.92 15.23
N GLU A 64 21.80 4.86 16.09
CA GLU A 64 21.38 4.92 17.49
C GLU A 64 19.87 5.20 17.62
N LEU A 65 19.33 6.18 16.89
CA LEU A 65 17.90 6.51 16.94
C LEU A 65 17.04 5.46 16.23
N ALA A 66 17.55 4.86 15.15
CA ALA A 66 16.88 3.77 14.46
C ALA A 66 16.78 2.50 15.32
N SER A 67 17.80 2.20 16.12
CA SER A 67 17.78 1.07 17.06
C SER A 67 16.79 1.24 18.22
N MET A 68 16.44 2.49 18.55
CA MET A 68 15.43 2.82 19.58
C MET A 68 14.01 2.90 19.01
N LEU A 69 13.84 2.66 17.71
CA LEU A 69 12.54 2.76 17.07
C LEU A 69 11.65 1.62 17.59
N THR A 70 10.46 1.97 18.07
CA THR A 70 9.49 0.97 18.53
C THR A 70 8.76 0.35 17.34
N TRP A 71 8.20 -0.84 17.53
CA TRP A 71 7.40 -1.49 16.50
C TRP A 71 6.21 -0.63 16.03
N GLU A 72 5.58 0.11 16.96
CA GLU A 72 4.49 1.03 16.60
C GLU A 72 4.94 2.18 15.69
N LYS A 73 6.11 2.79 15.97
CA LYS A 73 6.66 3.84 15.11
C LYS A 73 7.03 3.29 13.73
N PHE A 74 7.56 2.08 13.67
CA PHE A 74 7.86 1.40 12.41
C PHE A 74 6.59 1.21 11.56
N LYS A 75 5.50 0.73 12.16
CA LYS A 75 4.19 0.56 11.48
C LYS A 75 3.66 1.88 10.93
N VAL A 76 3.78 2.97 11.68
CA VAL A 76 3.34 4.29 11.22
C VAL A 76 4.17 4.71 10.00
N GLY A 77 5.50 4.61 10.07
CA GLY A 77 6.38 4.94 8.95
C GLY A 77 6.09 4.12 7.70
N LEU A 78 5.87 2.80 7.85
CA LEU A 78 5.54 1.92 6.72
C LEU A 78 4.19 2.28 6.08
N ARG A 79 3.17 2.62 6.90
CA ARG A 79 1.87 3.08 6.39
C ARG A 79 1.98 4.41 5.66
N THR A 80 2.78 5.34 6.19
CA THR A 80 3.03 6.63 5.53
C THR A 80 3.76 6.45 4.20
N LEU A 81 4.79 5.60 4.13
CA LEU A 81 5.46 5.24 2.87
C LEU A 81 4.46 4.77 1.82
N ILE A 82 3.59 3.81 2.19
CA ILE A 82 2.59 3.25 1.27
C ILE A 82 1.63 4.35 0.82
N HIS A 83 1.23 5.25 1.72
CA HIS A 83 0.39 6.38 1.35
C HIS A 83 1.10 7.34 0.37
N GLU A 84 2.33 7.72 0.64
CA GLU A 84 3.09 8.67 -0.21
C GLU A 84 3.48 8.08 -1.57
N PHE A 85 3.80 6.78 -1.65
CA PHE A 85 4.27 6.15 -2.89
C PHE A 85 3.19 5.40 -3.67
N ILE A 86 2.10 4.96 -3.03
CA ILE A 86 1.04 4.16 -3.68
C ILE A 86 -0.30 4.93 -3.73
N TRP A 87 -0.55 5.89 -2.83
CA TRP A 87 -1.81 6.65 -2.77
C TRP A 87 -1.77 8.02 -3.50
N ASP A 88 -0.64 8.44 -4.07
CA ASP A 88 -0.64 9.49 -5.13
C ASP A 88 -1.20 8.96 -6.47
N SER A 89 -1.49 7.66 -6.53
CA SER A 89 -2.46 7.11 -7.48
C SER A 89 -3.88 7.32 -6.94
N LYS A 90 -4.78 7.88 -7.76
CA LYS A 90 -6.21 8.09 -7.44
C LYS A 90 -6.98 6.83 -7.03
N TYR A 91 -6.39 5.65 -7.16
CA TYR A 91 -7.01 4.35 -6.92
C TYR A 91 -6.03 3.42 -6.21
N THR A 92 -6.52 2.74 -5.19
CA THR A 92 -5.69 2.05 -4.18
C THR A 92 -6.10 0.60 -3.97
N THR A 93 -7.15 0.19 -4.66
CA THR A 93 -7.57 -1.20 -4.78
C THR A 93 -7.99 -1.47 -6.22
N PHE A 94 -7.83 -2.71 -6.69
CA PHE A 94 -8.34 -3.13 -8.00
C PHE A 94 -9.85 -2.86 -8.13
N ARG A 95 -10.60 -2.97 -7.04
CA ARG A 95 -12.04 -2.67 -7.02
C ARG A 95 -12.35 -1.21 -7.35
N GLN A 96 -11.60 -0.26 -6.78
CA GLN A 96 -11.76 1.17 -7.08
C GLN A 96 -11.45 1.49 -8.54
N VAL A 97 -10.48 0.80 -9.15
CA VAL A 97 -10.16 0.94 -10.58
C VAL A 97 -11.33 0.44 -11.44
N VAL A 98 -11.89 -0.72 -11.10
CA VAL A 98 -13.02 -1.32 -11.82
C VAL A 98 -14.28 -0.48 -11.70
N ASP A 99 -14.59 0.01 -10.49
CA ASP A 99 -15.78 0.83 -10.27
C ASP A 99 -15.64 2.19 -10.99
N ALA A 100 -14.46 2.82 -10.97
CA ALA A 100 -14.20 4.06 -11.72
C ALA A 100 -14.30 3.89 -13.25
N ALA A 101 -13.85 2.75 -13.78
CA ALA A 101 -14.00 2.44 -15.20
C ALA A 101 -15.48 2.26 -15.59
N ARG A 102 -16.27 1.61 -14.71
CA ARG A 102 -17.72 1.45 -14.90
C ARG A 102 -18.44 2.79 -14.88
N ASP A 103 -18.13 3.65 -13.91
CA ASP A 103 -18.75 4.98 -13.80
C ASP A 103 -18.45 5.83 -15.03
N SER A 104 -17.22 5.75 -15.55
CA SER A 104 -16.80 6.43 -16.78
C SER A 104 -17.56 5.91 -18.02
N GLU A 105 -17.78 4.59 -18.12
CA GLU A 105 -18.56 3.99 -19.21
C GLU A 105 -20.03 4.44 -19.17
N ILE A 106 -20.62 4.52 -17.97
CA ILE A 106 -21.97 5.02 -17.76
C ILE A 106 -22.08 6.47 -18.24
N GLU A 107 -21.15 7.32 -17.83
CA GLU A 107 -21.15 8.74 -18.21
C GLU A 107 -20.99 8.95 -19.72
N LEU A 108 -20.09 8.19 -20.37
CA LEU A 108 -19.93 8.23 -21.83
C LEU A 108 -21.22 7.87 -22.56
N ARG A 109 -21.91 6.81 -22.12
CA ARG A 109 -23.20 6.40 -22.69
C ARG A 109 -24.28 7.47 -22.49
N HIS A 110 -24.30 8.15 -21.35
CA HIS A 110 -25.23 9.26 -21.11
C HIS A 110 -24.95 10.46 -22.04
N GLN A 111 -23.69 10.79 -22.28
CA GLN A 111 -23.31 11.88 -23.18
C GLN A 111 -23.63 11.57 -24.65
N GLU A 112 -23.46 10.33 -25.11
CA GLU A 112 -23.83 9.90 -26.46
C GLU A 112 -25.34 10.02 -26.69
N GLN A 113 -26.16 9.54 -25.75
CA GLN A 113 -27.62 9.66 -25.84
C GLN A 113 -28.09 11.13 -25.85
N GLU A 114 -27.43 12.01 -25.10
CA GLU A 114 -27.77 13.43 -25.11
C GLU A 114 -27.38 14.11 -26.43
N LYS A 115 -26.20 13.76 -26.99
CA LYS A 115 -25.78 14.25 -28.31
C LYS A 115 -26.72 13.79 -29.42
N GLU A 116 -27.19 12.54 -29.38
CA GLU A 116 -28.18 12.02 -30.32
C GLU A 116 -29.53 12.75 -30.19
N ARG A 117 -29.96 13.06 -28.96
CA ARG A 117 -31.19 13.84 -28.71
C ARG A 117 -31.11 15.27 -29.22
N VAL A 118 -29.99 15.94 -29.00
CA VAL A 118 -29.76 17.31 -29.49
C VAL A 118 -29.64 17.33 -31.02
N GLY A 119 -28.86 16.40 -31.60
CA GLY A 119 -28.72 16.28 -33.05
C GLY A 119 -30.03 15.98 -33.77
N ASN A 120 -30.88 15.09 -33.22
CA ASN A 120 -32.22 14.83 -33.77
C ASN A 120 -33.19 16.01 -33.62
N ARG A 121 -32.99 16.92 -32.66
CA ARG A 121 -33.79 18.16 -32.55
C ARG A 121 -33.41 19.18 -33.61
N GLU A 122 -32.16 19.22 -34.03
CA GLU A 122 -31.65 20.17 -35.04
C GLU A 122 -31.92 19.72 -36.49
N THR A 123 -32.22 18.43 -36.73
CA THR A 123 -32.53 17.91 -38.08
C THR A 123 -34.01 17.93 -38.46
N ILE A 124 -34.91 18.20 -37.50
CA ILE A 124 -36.38 18.20 -37.70
C ILE A 124 -36.96 19.64 -37.68
N GLY A 125 -36.13 20.66 -37.43
CA GLY A 125 -36.50 22.08 -37.53
C GLY A 125 -36.03 22.71 -38.84
#